data_AF-K5WK72-F1
#
_entry.id   AF-K5WK72-F1
#
_cell.length_a   1.000
_cell.length_b   1.000
_cell.length_c   1.000
_cell.angle_alpha   90.00
_cell.angle_beta   90.00
_cell.angle_gamma   90.00
#
_symmetry.space_group_name_H-M   'P 1'
#
loop_
_entity.id
_entity.type
_entity.pdbx_description
1 polymer ?
#
loop_
_entity_poly.entity_id
_entity_poly.type
_entity_poly.pdbx_seq_one_letter_code
_entity_poly.pdbx_strand_id
1 'polypeptide(L)'
;MASRGFVVAVLEHRDGTSPSSTILAADGSKTTFDWIQWSDLYWPDLPEQPMDDTTLRHEQIMCRIAELESVVDVMSGISSGARPTDGYKVPALDWSRFKAVDATNPVMAGHSLGGSAALAASSKGSIDFCAVVAFDPAVQRLAPWKSPLPHPLLVINSEEFTVGREYAIFSEQMAHTVTTELQVYSIGGATHPSFSDVFLILPTAINKLTGLACPALSVITKTVRATTEFLSGPGGHGGRVTYDEEFRDDEDRRRKIKTRGGKKRNEEAGEEKGGKLYRPVGKPGELSWHRL
;
A
#
# COMPACT_ATOMS: atom_id res chain seq x y z
N MET A 1 -9.71 -4.86 -9.41
CA MET A 1 -10.61 -5.60 -8.48
C MET A 1 -12.07 -5.58 -8.92
N ALA A 2 -12.63 -4.46 -9.39
CA ALA A 2 -14.04 -4.41 -9.81
C ALA A 2 -14.44 -5.49 -10.84
N SER A 3 -13.59 -5.75 -11.83
CA SER A 3 -13.80 -6.82 -12.83
C SER A 3 -13.76 -8.25 -12.26
N ARG A 4 -13.50 -8.41 -10.96
CA ARG A 4 -13.42 -9.68 -10.23
C ARG A 4 -14.55 -9.80 -9.19
N GLY A 5 -15.59 -8.98 -9.30
CA GLY A 5 -16.79 -9.05 -8.46
C GLY A 5 -16.78 -8.16 -7.22
N PHE A 6 -15.77 -7.32 -7.03
CA PHE A 6 -15.72 -6.38 -5.90
C PHE A 6 -16.40 -5.06 -6.24
N VAL A 7 -17.11 -4.47 -5.28
CA VAL A 7 -17.35 -3.03 -5.27
C VAL A 7 -16.18 -2.36 -4.58
N VAL A 8 -15.54 -1.39 -5.26
CA VAL A 8 -14.33 -0.73 -4.76
C VAL A 8 -14.67 0.71 -4.41
N ALA A 9 -14.65 1.04 -3.11
CA ALA A 9 -14.69 2.41 -2.63
C ALA A 9 -13.26 2.96 -2.55
N VAL A 10 -12.93 3.97 -3.37
CA VAL A 10 -11.63 4.65 -3.34
C VAL A 10 -11.80 5.97 -2.62
N LEU A 11 -11.01 6.19 -1.57
CA LEU A 11 -11.12 7.36 -0.72
C LEU A 11 -10.20 8.47 -1.19
N GLU A 12 -10.75 9.68 -1.33
CA GLU A 12 -9.96 10.90 -1.33
C GLU A 12 -9.86 11.37 0.13
N HIS A 13 -8.65 11.38 0.69
CA HIS A 13 -8.41 11.75 2.08
C HIS A 13 -8.37 13.27 2.27
N ARG A 14 -8.98 13.77 3.36
CA ARG A 14 -9.10 15.19 3.74
C ARG A 14 -8.13 15.56 4.86
N ASP A 15 -7.02 14.83 4.94
CA ASP A 15 -5.98 14.93 5.95
C ASP A 15 -4.80 15.82 5.50
N GLY A 16 -4.89 16.44 4.31
CA GLY A 16 -3.85 17.31 3.75
C GLY A 16 -2.69 16.53 3.12
N THR A 17 -2.88 15.23 2.84
CA THR A 17 -1.89 14.41 2.12
C THR A 17 -2.14 14.35 0.62
N SER A 18 -3.40 14.50 0.20
CA SER A 18 -3.79 14.64 -1.20
C SER A 18 -3.22 15.94 -1.77
N PRO A 19 -2.79 15.99 -3.05
CA PRO A 19 -2.36 17.25 -3.68
C PRO A 19 -3.40 18.35 -3.56
N SER A 20 -4.67 17.98 -3.68
CA SER A 20 -5.85 18.82 -3.41
C SER A 20 -7.06 17.92 -3.18
N SER A 21 -7.94 18.28 -2.25
CA SER A 21 -9.21 17.60 -2.00
C SER A 21 -10.36 18.61 -1.89
N THR A 22 -11.55 18.26 -2.40
CA THR A 22 -12.74 19.09 -2.25
C THR A 22 -13.66 18.56 -1.17
N ILE A 23 -13.96 19.39 -0.18
CA ILE A 23 -14.93 19.14 0.88
C ILE A 23 -16.24 19.83 0.50
N LEU A 24 -17.32 19.07 0.44
CA LEU A 24 -18.69 19.59 0.29
C LEU A 24 -19.38 19.50 1.65
N ALA A 25 -19.63 20.66 2.27
CA ALA A 25 -20.36 20.72 3.53
C ALA A 25 -21.86 20.50 3.32
N ALA A 26 -22.58 20.22 4.40
CA ALA A 26 -24.02 19.94 4.38
C ALA A 26 -24.87 21.13 3.89
N ASP A 27 -24.37 22.36 4.05
CA ASP A 27 -25.00 23.58 3.53
C ASP A 27 -24.72 23.83 2.03
N GLY A 28 -23.98 22.93 1.39
CA GLY A 28 -23.59 23.01 -0.02
C GLY A 28 -22.34 23.86 -0.27
N SER A 29 -21.73 24.44 0.77
CA SER A 29 -20.46 25.15 0.63
C SER A 29 -19.32 24.19 0.25
N LYS A 30 -18.38 24.69 -0.54
CA LYS A 30 -17.22 23.94 -1.01
C LYS A 30 -15.95 24.56 -0.46
N THR A 31 -15.10 23.72 0.11
CA THR A 31 -13.77 24.11 0.57
C THR A 31 -12.76 23.20 -0.10
N THR A 32 -11.73 23.80 -0.70
CA THR A 32 -10.56 23.06 -1.17
C THR A 32 -9.58 22.94 -0.02
N PHE A 33 -9.10 21.74 0.21
CA PHE A 33 -8.06 21.43 1.19
C PHE A 33 -6.84 20.89 0.45
N ASP A 34 -5.83 21.74 0.33
CA ASP A 34 -4.60 21.42 -0.39
C ASP A 34 -3.60 20.70 0.52
N TRP A 35 -2.52 20.21 -0.10
CA TRP A 35 -1.45 19.53 0.61
C TRP A 35 -0.83 20.39 1.72
N ILE A 36 -0.61 19.77 2.88
CA ILE A 36 -0.02 20.39 4.06
C ILE A 36 1.40 19.88 4.26
N GLN A 37 2.34 20.81 4.34
CA GLN A 37 3.71 20.54 4.77
C GLN A 37 3.82 20.64 6.29
N TRP A 38 4.52 19.68 6.91
CA TRP A 38 4.71 19.63 8.36
C TRP A 38 5.37 20.89 8.94
N SER A 39 6.29 21.50 8.20
CA SER A 39 7.01 22.71 8.63
C SER A 39 6.14 23.97 8.64
N ASP A 40 4.97 23.91 8.01
CA ASP A 40 4.03 25.04 7.96
C ASP A 40 3.04 25.00 9.14
N LEU A 41 3.10 23.95 9.96
CA LEU A 41 2.24 23.76 11.12
C LEU A 41 2.93 24.20 12.40
N TYR A 42 2.16 24.93 13.22
CA TYR A 42 2.52 25.21 14.61
C TYR A 42 1.74 24.26 15.52
N TRP A 43 2.46 23.56 16.40
CA TRP A 43 1.91 22.60 17.35
C TRP A 43 1.89 23.21 18.75
N PRO A 44 0.81 23.93 19.13
CA PRO A 44 0.77 24.70 20.38
C PRO A 44 0.87 23.83 21.64
N ASP A 45 0.41 22.57 21.55
CA ASP A 45 0.32 21.65 22.68
C ASP A 45 1.59 20.81 22.88
N LEU A 46 2.59 20.96 22.00
CA LEU A 46 3.88 20.27 22.14
C LEU A 46 4.93 21.18 22.80
N PRO A 47 5.74 20.65 23.73
CA PRO A 47 6.81 21.43 24.38
C PRO A 47 7.90 21.86 23.39
N GLU A 48 8.13 21.07 22.35
CA GLU A 48 9.06 21.36 21.25
C GLU A 48 8.35 21.09 19.92
N GLN A 49 8.63 21.92 18.91
CA GLN A 49 8.06 21.73 17.58
C GLN A 49 8.69 20.49 16.91
N PRO A 50 7.91 19.72 16.12
CA PRO A 50 8.44 18.58 15.37
C PRO A 50 9.59 18.98 14.45
N MET A 51 10.57 18.09 14.30
CA MET A 51 11.74 18.29 13.43
C MET A 51 11.62 17.55 12.08
N ASP A 52 10.56 16.76 11.93
CA ASP A 52 10.21 16.03 10.72
C ASP A 52 8.68 15.86 10.64
N ASP A 53 8.21 15.15 9.61
CA ASP A 53 6.78 14.95 9.38
C ASP A 53 6.15 13.85 10.25
N THR A 54 6.88 13.18 11.13
CA THR A 54 6.38 12.00 11.87
C THR A 54 5.13 12.33 12.69
N THR A 55 5.14 13.43 13.43
CA THR A 55 3.96 13.88 14.21
C THR A 55 2.76 14.12 13.30
N LEU A 56 2.95 14.85 12.19
CA LEU A 56 1.88 15.10 11.23
C LEU A 56 1.36 13.79 10.61
N ARG A 57 2.24 12.85 10.25
CA ARG A 57 1.83 11.56 9.67
C ARG A 57 1.00 10.73 10.63
N HIS A 58 1.30 10.75 11.93
CA HIS A 58 0.49 10.07 12.94
C HIS A 58 -0.94 10.64 13.00
N GLU A 59 -1.09 11.96 13.08
CA GLU A 59 -2.41 12.61 13.09
C GLU A 59 -3.18 12.33 11.79
N GLN A 60 -2.49 12.40 10.64
CA GLN A 60 -3.10 12.09 9.35
C GLN A 60 -3.59 10.64 9.27
N ILE A 61 -2.82 9.68 9.79
CA ILE A 61 -3.27 8.27 9.87
C ILE A 61 -4.53 8.16 10.74
N MET A 62 -4.61 8.87 11.87
CA MET A 62 -5.83 8.88 12.70
C MET A 62 -7.03 9.44 11.95
N CYS A 63 -6.86 10.54 11.19
CA CYS A 63 -7.90 11.07 10.31
C CYS A 63 -8.36 10.03 9.28
N ARG A 64 -7.42 9.34 8.63
CA ARG A 64 -7.75 8.28 7.64
C ARG A 64 -8.54 7.15 8.26
N ILE A 65 -8.23 6.74 9.49
CA ILE A 65 -9.00 5.69 10.16
C ILE A 65 -10.45 6.14 10.41
N ALA A 66 -10.66 7.38 10.84
CA ALA A 66 -12.01 7.93 11.00
C ALA A 66 -12.77 8.01 9.66
N GLU A 67 -12.07 8.35 8.57
CA GLU A 67 -12.67 8.34 7.22
C GLU A 67 -13.02 6.91 6.77
N LEU A 68 -12.19 5.91 7.09
CA LEU A 68 -12.47 4.51 6.79
C LEU A 68 -13.73 4.02 7.53
N GLU A 69 -13.85 4.34 8.82
CA GLU A 69 -15.05 4.04 9.63
C GLU A 69 -16.29 4.66 8.98
N SER A 70 -16.23 5.94 8.62
CA SER A 70 -17.33 6.63 7.96
C SER A 70 -17.71 6.00 6.61
N VAL A 71 -16.75 5.56 5.81
CA VAL A 71 -17.03 4.89 4.54
C VAL A 71 -17.68 3.53 4.74
N VAL A 72 -17.24 2.75 5.73
CA VAL A 72 -17.87 1.47 6.05
C VAL A 72 -19.31 1.66 6.50
N ASP A 73 -19.58 2.68 7.33
CA ASP A 73 -20.94 3.03 7.75
C ASP A 73 -21.82 3.42 6.56
N VAL A 74 -21.31 4.27 5.66
CA VAL A 74 -22.03 4.70 4.45
C VAL A 74 -22.31 3.50 3.54
N MET A 75 -21.32 2.64 3.29
CA MET A 75 -21.49 1.46 2.43
C MET A 75 -22.43 0.42 3.05
N SER A 76 -22.42 0.27 4.37
CA SER A 76 -23.37 -0.55 5.12
C SER A 76 -24.79 -0.01 5.04
N GLY A 77 -24.95 1.32 5.14
CA GLY A 77 -26.24 1.98 4.94
C GLY A 77 -26.77 1.77 3.52
N ILE A 78 -25.94 1.99 2.51
CA ILE A 78 -26.31 1.85 1.10
C ILE A 78 -26.68 0.40 0.77
N SER A 79 -25.89 -0.58 1.23
CA SER A 79 -26.19 -2.01 1.05
C SER A 79 -27.48 -2.44 1.77
N SER A 80 -27.81 -1.80 2.89
CA SER A 80 -29.10 -1.97 3.58
C SER A 80 -30.27 -1.24 2.90
N GLY A 81 -30.02 -0.51 1.82
CA GLY A 81 -31.02 0.20 1.02
C GLY A 81 -31.23 1.68 1.39
N ALA A 82 -30.38 2.26 2.23
CA ALA A 82 -30.36 3.70 2.45
C ALA A 82 -29.95 4.41 1.16
N ARG A 83 -30.51 5.60 0.94
CA ARG A 83 -30.09 6.46 -0.18
C ARG A 83 -28.99 7.40 0.30
N PRO A 84 -27.92 7.59 -0.48
CA PRO A 84 -26.95 8.65 -0.23
C PRO A 84 -27.62 10.03 -0.22
N THR A 85 -27.01 10.98 0.46
CA THR A 85 -27.49 12.37 0.50
C THR A 85 -27.48 13.02 -0.89
N ASP A 86 -28.37 13.98 -1.11
CA ASP A 86 -28.63 14.64 -2.41
C ASP A 86 -27.42 15.40 -3.01
N GLY A 87 -26.30 15.49 -2.29
CA GLY A 87 -25.05 16.06 -2.78
C GLY A 87 -24.41 15.26 -3.93
N TYR A 88 -24.72 13.97 -4.03
CA TYR A 88 -24.19 13.09 -5.08
C TYR A 88 -25.18 13.01 -6.26
N LYS A 89 -25.09 13.97 -7.18
CA LYS A 89 -25.80 13.89 -8.46
C LYS A 89 -25.11 12.87 -9.37
N VAL A 90 -25.43 11.59 -9.19
CA VAL A 90 -25.08 10.52 -10.13
C VAL A 90 -26.35 10.12 -10.89
N PRO A 91 -26.76 10.88 -11.92
CA PRO A 91 -28.11 10.85 -12.50
C PRO A 91 -28.53 9.52 -13.15
N ALA A 92 -27.67 8.52 -13.21
CA ALA A 92 -27.93 7.23 -13.85
C ALA A 92 -27.62 6.01 -12.96
N LEU A 93 -27.26 6.20 -11.69
CA LEU A 93 -26.93 5.09 -10.80
C LEU A 93 -28.17 4.59 -10.05
N ASP A 94 -28.58 3.35 -10.35
CA ASP A 94 -29.58 2.65 -9.56
C ASP A 94 -28.97 2.15 -8.24
N TRP A 95 -29.14 2.93 -7.18
CA TRP A 95 -28.67 2.62 -5.84
C TRP A 95 -29.26 1.33 -5.27
N SER A 96 -30.42 0.85 -5.76
CA SER A 96 -31.01 -0.39 -5.27
C SER A 96 -30.14 -1.62 -5.57
N ARG A 97 -29.28 -1.54 -6.59
CA ARG A 97 -28.32 -2.60 -6.95
C ARG A 97 -27.28 -2.84 -5.87
N PHE A 98 -27.01 -1.85 -5.02
CA PHE A 98 -26.04 -1.99 -3.93
C PHE A 98 -26.55 -2.91 -2.80
N LYS A 99 -27.82 -3.29 -2.79
CA LYS A 99 -28.33 -4.36 -1.90
C LYS A 99 -27.66 -5.71 -2.15
N ALA A 100 -27.01 -5.90 -3.29
CA ALA A 100 -26.22 -7.09 -3.60
C ALA A 100 -24.78 -7.02 -3.05
N VAL A 101 -24.37 -5.90 -2.47
CA VAL A 101 -23.03 -5.72 -1.90
C VAL A 101 -23.04 -6.24 -0.47
N ASP A 102 -22.13 -7.17 -0.18
CA ASP A 102 -21.78 -7.52 1.20
C ASP A 102 -20.84 -6.43 1.74
N ALA A 103 -21.32 -5.67 2.71
CA ALA A 103 -20.56 -4.63 3.40
C ALA A 103 -20.24 -4.99 4.86
N THR A 104 -20.64 -6.19 5.32
CA THR A 104 -20.52 -6.58 6.74
C THR A 104 -19.07 -6.74 7.15
N ASN A 105 -18.26 -7.39 6.31
CA ASN A 105 -16.84 -7.60 6.54
C ASN A 105 -16.03 -7.16 5.32
N PRO A 106 -15.69 -5.87 5.20
CA PRO A 106 -15.01 -5.36 4.02
C PRO A 106 -13.54 -5.82 3.95
N VAL A 107 -12.97 -5.77 2.75
CA VAL A 107 -11.52 -5.87 2.54
C VAL A 107 -10.93 -4.46 2.63
N MET A 108 -9.91 -4.27 3.46
CA MET A 108 -9.12 -3.04 3.47
C MET A 108 -7.91 -3.17 2.55
N ALA A 109 -7.69 -2.18 1.69
CA ALA A 109 -6.48 -2.11 0.87
C ALA A 109 -5.90 -0.70 0.85
N GLY A 110 -4.58 -0.58 0.87
CA GLY A 110 -3.92 0.73 0.80
C GLY A 110 -2.46 0.65 0.36
N HIS A 111 -1.98 1.73 -0.27
CA HIS A 111 -0.59 1.89 -0.71
C HIS A 111 0.14 2.94 0.13
N SER A 112 1.42 2.74 0.44
CA SER A 112 2.26 3.71 1.15
C SER A 112 1.62 4.14 2.49
N LEU A 113 1.37 5.43 2.72
CA LEU A 113 0.65 5.93 3.90
C LEU A 113 -0.76 5.32 4.03
N GLY A 114 -1.41 4.98 2.91
CA GLY A 114 -2.68 4.24 2.90
C GLY A 114 -2.52 2.80 3.37
N GLY A 115 -1.37 2.17 3.09
CA GLY A 115 -1.00 0.86 3.64
C GLY A 115 -0.79 0.95 5.15
N SER A 116 -0.12 2.01 5.63
CA SER A 116 0.03 2.28 7.07
C SER A 116 -1.33 2.50 7.74
N ALA A 117 -2.23 3.27 7.11
CA ALA A 117 -3.59 3.46 7.61
C ALA A 117 -4.39 2.15 7.65
N ALA A 118 -4.21 1.25 6.67
CA ALA A 118 -4.82 -0.08 6.67
C ALA A 118 -4.37 -0.94 7.86
N LEU A 119 -3.05 -0.95 8.16
CA LEU A 119 -2.50 -1.65 9.32
C LEU A 119 -3.02 -1.04 10.64
N ALA A 120 -3.05 0.29 10.72
CA ALA A 120 -3.52 0.99 11.91
C ALA A 120 -5.03 0.78 12.16
N ALA A 121 -5.85 0.85 11.12
CA ALA A 121 -7.29 0.56 11.20
C ALA A 121 -7.55 -0.89 11.63
N SER A 122 -6.82 -1.86 11.05
CA SER A 122 -6.87 -3.27 11.43
C SER A 122 -6.63 -3.46 12.93
N SER A 123 -5.61 -2.79 13.46
CA SER A 123 -5.24 -2.90 14.87
C SER A 123 -6.18 -2.15 15.83
N LYS A 124 -6.78 -1.04 15.39
CA LYS A 124 -7.81 -0.33 16.17
C LYS A 124 -9.02 -1.23 16.46
N GLY A 125 -9.36 -2.12 15.54
CA GLY A 125 -10.40 -3.14 15.74
C GLY A 125 -11.84 -2.59 15.76
N SER A 126 -12.05 -1.37 15.28
CA SER A 126 -13.38 -0.76 15.13
C SER A 126 -14.14 -1.25 13.90
N ILE A 127 -13.43 -1.82 12.93
CA ILE A 127 -13.98 -2.45 11.73
C ILE A 127 -13.49 -3.90 11.70
N ASP A 128 -14.43 -4.84 11.52
CA ASP A 128 -14.15 -6.27 11.39
C ASP A 128 -13.82 -6.60 9.93
N PHE A 129 -12.56 -6.40 9.54
CA PHE A 129 -12.12 -6.63 8.16
C PHE A 129 -12.00 -8.11 7.87
N CYS A 130 -12.51 -8.57 6.73
CA CYS A 130 -12.29 -9.98 6.33
C CYS A 130 -10.81 -10.23 5.99
N ALA A 131 -10.13 -9.21 5.44
CA ALA A 131 -8.73 -9.24 5.06
C ALA A 131 -8.16 -7.82 4.90
N VAL A 132 -6.85 -7.69 5.07
CA VAL A 132 -6.09 -6.45 4.89
C VAL A 132 -5.01 -6.66 3.84
N VAL A 133 -4.89 -5.72 2.91
CA VAL A 133 -3.91 -5.75 1.81
C VAL A 133 -3.10 -4.45 1.83
N ALA A 134 -1.83 -4.54 2.21
CA ALA A 134 -0.91 -3.40 2.23
C ALA A 134 0.07 -3.47 1.07
N PHE A 135 0.08 -2.44 0.23
CA PHE A 135 1.07 -2.27 -0.82
C PHE A 135 2.16 -1.31 -0.35
N ASP A 136 3.38 -1.80 -0.21
CA ASP A 136 4.55 -0.99 0.14
C ASP A 136 4.32 0.02 1.29
N PRO A 137 3.81 -0.43 2.46
CA PRO A 137 3.36 0.46 3.52
C PRO A 137 4.49 1.35 4.07
N ALA A 138 4.19 2.59 4.46
CA ALA A 138 5.18 3.46 5.10
C ALA A 138 5.29 3.14 6.61
N VAL A 139 5.84 1.97 6.96
CA VAL A 139 5.80 1.41 8.33
C VAL A 139 6.66 2.19 9.33
N GLN A 140 7.65 2.96 8.86
CA GLN A 140 8.37 3.93 9.68
C GLN A 140 7.42 4.93 10.35
N ARG A 141 6.27 5.24 9.71
CA ARG A 141 5.23 6.15 10.24
C ARG A 141 4.32 5.49 11.28
N LEU A 142 4.61 4.26 11.67
CA LEU A 142 3.89 3.51 12.70
C LEU A 142 4.86 2.99 13.78
N ALA A 143 6.17 3.22 13.62
CA ALA A 143 7.17 2.72 14.53
C ALA A 143 7.27 3.61 15.78
N PRO A 144 7.45 3.01 16.98
CA PRO A 144 7.51 1.58 17.24
C PRO A 144 6.13 0.92 17.23
N TRP A 145 6.02 -0.25 16.60
CA TRP A 145 4.78 -1.00 16.54
C TRP A 145 4.79 -2.19 17.50
N LYS A 146 3.72 -2.35 18.30
CA LYS A 146 3.54 -3.47 19.23
C LYS A 146 2.12 -4.00 19.30
N SER A 147 1.18 -3.35 18.61
CA SER A 147 -0.23 -3.67 18.70
C SER A 147 -0.57 -4.89 17.83
N PRO A 148 -1.51 -5.74 18.25
CA PRO A 148 -1.90 -6.90 17.46
C PRO A 148 -2.52 -6.49 16.13
N LEU A 149 -2.26 -7.29 15.10
CA LEU A 149 -2.90 -7.20 13.79
C LEU A 149 -3.82 -8.43 13.65
N PRO A 150 -5.13 -8.27 13.95
CA PRO A 150 -6.02 -9.43 14.15
C PRO A 150 -6.56 -10.03 12.84
N HIS A 151 -6.41 -9.35 11.71
CA HIS A 151 -7.00 -9.77 10.43
C HIS A 151 -5.95 -10.41 9.49
N PRO A 152 -6.34 -11.34 8.61
CA PRO A 152 -5.46 -11.88 7.57
C PRO A 152 -4.79 -10.75 6.76
N LEU A 153 -3.47 -10.81 6.63
CA LEU A 153 -2.66 -9.74 6.08
C LEU A 153 -1.84 -10.20 4.88
N LEU A 154 -2.06 -9.54 3.74
CA LEU A 154 -1.21 -9.60 2.56
C LEU A 154 -0.39 -8.32 2.48
N VAL A 155 0.94 -8.45 2.38
CA VAL A 155 1.85 -7.33 2.13
C VAL A 155 2.59 -7.56 0.83
N ILE A 156 2.52 -6.63 -0.12
CA ILE A 156 3.27 -6.70 -1.38
C ILE A 156 4.14 -5.46 -1.50
N ASN A 157 5.44 -5.67 -1.57
CA ASN A 157 6.44 -4.62 -1.49
C ASN A 157 7.19 -4.40 -2.80
N SER A 158 7.75 -3.21 -2.95
CA SER A 158 8.74 -2.88 -3.97
C SER A 158 10.09 -3.48 -3.59
N GLU A 159 11.01 -3.55 -4.54
CA GLU A 159 12.41 -3.88 -4.23
C GLU A 159 13.02 -2.84 -3.29
N GLU A 160 12.66 -1.56 -3.48
CA GLU A 160 13.12 -0.42 -2.67
C GLU A 160 12.78 -0.56 -1.18
N PHE A 161 11.54 -0.96 -0.87
CA PHE A 161 11.11 -1.25 0.50
C PHE A 161 11.91 -2.42 1.08
N THR A 162 12.00 -3.53 0.35
CA THR A 162 12.65 -4.76 0.82
C THR A 162 14.13 -4.56 1.15
N VAL A 163 14.83 -3.70 0.40
CA VAL A 163 16.25 -3.37 0.66
C VAL A 163 16.44 -2.24 1.66
N GLY A 164 15.35 -1.55 2.02
CA GLY A 164 15.34 -0.35 2.84
C GLY A 164 15.10 -0.61 4.32
N ARG A 165 14.96 0.50 5.06
CA ARG A 165 14.68 0.48 6.51
C ARG A 165 13.28 -0.03 6.81
N GLU A 166 12.33 0.22 5.90
CA GLU A 166 10.93 -0.18 6.04
C GLU A 166 10.79 -1.70 6.24
N TYR A 167 11.50 -2.52 5.46
CA TYR A 167 11.47 -3.98 5.64
C TYR A 167 11.97 -4.41 7.01
N ALA A 168 13.07 -3.83 7.51
CA ALA A 168 13.60 -4.16 8.84
C ALA A 168 12.59 -3.82 9.95
N ILE A 169 11.96 -2.64 9.88
CA ILE A 169 10.91 -2.23 10.83
C ILE A 169 9.74 -3.23 10.76
N PHE A 170 9.26 -3.54 9.55
CA PHE A 170 8.14 -4.46 9.36
C PHE A 170 8.46 -5.85 9.90
N SER A 171 9.58 -6.45 9.49
CA SER A 171 9.95 -7.81 9.86
C SER A 171 10.23 -7.96 11.36
N GLU A 172 10.85 -6.95 11.99
CA GLU A 172 11.23 -7.04 13.40
C GLU A 172 10.11 -6.65 14.36
N GLN A 173 9.19 -5.77 13.96
CA GLN A 173 8.20 -5.17 14.87
C GLN A 173 6.74 -5.49 14.54
N MET A 174 6.41 -5.72 13.27
CA MET A 174 5.01 -5.87 12.84
C MET A 174 4.64 -7.30 12.47
N ALA A 175 5.52 -8.02 11.77
CA ALA A 175 5.23 -9.37 11.30
C ALA A 175 4.82 -10.31 12.46
N HIS A 176 5.48 -10.18 13.61
CA HIS A 176 5.21 -10.98 14.80
C HIS A 176 3.96 -10.57 15.59
N THR A 177 3.30 -9.45 15.24
CA THR A 177 2.05 -9.03 15.90
C THR A 177 0.81 -9.49 15.13
N VAL A 178 0.97 -10.09 13.94
CA VAL A 178 -0.12 -10.71 13.19
C VAL A 178 -0.57 -11.97 13.91
N THR A 179 -1.85 -12.03 14.30
CA THR A 179 -2.39 -13.15 15.08
C THR A 179 -3.11 -14.19 14.25
N THR A 180 -3.17 -14.00 12.93
CA THR A 180 -3.85 -14.88 11.97
C THR A 180 -2.90 -15.31 10.86
N GLU A 181 -3.22 -15.00 9.60
CA GLU A 181 -2.42 -15.36 8.43
C GLU A 181 -1.63 -14.15 7.94
N LEU A 182 -0.33 -14.35 7.70
CA LEU A 182 0.55 -13.36 7.09
C LEU A 182 1.14 -13.93 5.80
N GLN A 183 0.97 -13.21 4.69
CA GLN A 183 1.71 -13.47 3.46
C GLN A 183 2.42 -12.20 2.99
N VAL A 184 3.74 -12.28 2.84
CA VAL A 184 4.59 -11.13 2.52
C VAL A 184 5.31 -11.43 1.22
N TYR A 185 5.20 -10.53 0.26
CA TYR A 185 5.81 -10.65 -1.05
C TYR A 185 6.51 -9.36 -1.45
N SER A 186 7.31 -9.46 -2.50
CA SER A 186 7.97 -8.33 -3.12
C SER A 186 8.11 -8.53 -4.62
N ILE A 187 8.19 -7.43 -5.38
CA ILE A 187 8.31 -7.47 -6.83
C ILE A 187 9.69 -6.95 -7.24
N GLY A 188 10.51 -7.83 -7.81
CA GLY A 188 11.86 -7.50 -8.28
C GLY A 188 11.84 -6.34 -9.29
N GLY A 189 12.68 -5.33 -9.08
CA GLY A 189 12.78 -4.15 -9.93
C GLY A 189 11.67 -3.12 -9.83
N ALA A 190 10.67 -3.32 -8.97
CA ALA A 190 9.65 -2.31 -8.66
C ALA A 190 10.22 -1.26 -7.71
N THR A 191 9.78 -0.01 -7.86
CA THR A 191 10.02 1.09 -6.91
C THR A 191 8.74 1.50 -6.20
N HIS A 192 8.84 2.29 -5.13
CA HIS A 192 7.70 2.66 -4.28
C HIS A 192 6.44 3.15 -5.03
N PRO A 193 6.52 4.08 -6.02
CA PRO A 193 5.34 4.55 -6.75
C PRO A 193 4.72 3.53 -7.73
N SER A 194 5.31 2.33 -7.91
CA SER A 194 4.86 1.34 -8.91
C SER A 194 3.53 0.67 -8.62
N PHE A 195 2.97 0.89 -7.43
CA PHE A 195 1.65 0.43 -7.03
C PHE A 195 0.54 1.43 -7.36
N SER A 196 0.87 2.53 -8.04
CA SER A 196 -0.08 3.54 -8.52
C SER A 196 -0.10 3.61 -10.05
N ASP A 197 -1.12 4.26 -10.61
CA ASP A 197 -1.28 4.43 -12.06
C ASP A 197 -0.19 5.32 -12.69
N VAL A 198 0.61 6.04 -11.89
CA VAL A 198 1.60 7.01 -12.38
C VAL A 198 2.54 6.41 -13.43
N PHE A 199 2.99 5.16 -13.24
CA PHE A 199 3.90 4.51 -14.18
C PHE A 199 3.23 3.87 -15.39
N LEU A 200 1.90 3.76 -15.39
CA LEU A 200 1.14 3.41 -16.59
C LEU A 200 0.94 4.63 -17.49
N ILE A 201 0.90 5.82 -16.90
CA ILE A 201 0.68 7.10 -17.59
C ILE A 201 2.02 7.66 -18.13
N LEU A 202 3.09 7.54 -17.35
CA LEU A 202 4.39 8.10 -17.72
C LEU A 202 5.08 7.31 -18.85
N PRO A 203 5.77 8.00 -19.78
CA PRO A 203 6.61 7.36 -20.80
C PRO A 203 7.66 6.42 -20.20
N THR A 204 7.93 5.30 -20.87
CA THR A 204 8.89 4.28 -20.40
C THR A 204 10.29 4.85 -20.10
N ALA A 205 10.73 5.87 -20.85
CA ALA A 205 12.01 6.53 -20.60
C ALA A 205 12.03 7.24 -19.24
N ILE A 206 10.93 7.91 -18.85
CA ILE A 206 10.80 8.59 -17.55
C ILE A 206 10.76 7.56 -16.42
N ASN A 207 10.02 6.47 -16.60
CA ASN A 207 9.96 5.38 -15.61
C ASN A 207 11.35 4.79 -15.32
N LYS A 208 12.18 4.61 -16.34
CA LYS A 208 13.57 4.14 -16.16
C LYS A 208 14.42 5.15 -15.39
N LEU A 209 14.23 6.45 -15.63
CA LEU A 209 14.94 7.51 -14.90
C LEU A 209 14.51 7.58 -13.43
N THR A 210 13.27 7.22 -13.10
CA THR A 210 12.77 7.11 -11.72
C THR A 210 13.12 5.77 -11.05
N GLY A 211 14.03 4.99 -11.64
CA GLY A 211 14.53 3.74 -11.07
C GLY A 211 13.63 2.51 -11.28
N LEU A 212 12.43 2.65 -11.88
CA LEU A 212 11.60 1.51 -12.21
C LEU A 212 12.32 0.69 -13.27
N ALA A 213 12.55 -0.58 -12.96
CA ALA A 213 13.42 -1.38 -13.79
C ALA A 213 12.85 -2.76 -14.09
N CYS A 214 11.53 -2.91 -13.94
CA CYS A 214 10.68 -3.89 -14.59
C CYS A 214 9.51 -3.16 -15.30
N PRO A 215 8.78 -3.81 -16.23
CA PRO A 215 7.63 -3.16 -16.89
C PRO A 215 6.53 -2.81 -15.88
N ALA A 216 6.02 -1.56 -15.91
CA ALA A 216 4.96 -1.10 -14.99
C ALA A 216 3.72 -2.00 -15.00
N LEU A 217 3.32 -2.45 -16.21
CA LEU A 217 2.21 -3.39 -16.38
C LEU A 217 2.46 -4.73 -15.66
N SER A 218 3.72 -5.18 -15.58
CA SER A 218 4.07 -6.40 -14.85
C SER A 218 3.84 -6.24 -13.35
N VAL A 219 4.17 -5.07 -12.78
CA VAL A 219 3.93 -4.78 -11.36
C VAL A 219 2.44 -4.85 -11.06
N ILE A 220 1.63 -4.06 -11.78
CA ILE A 220 0.18 -4.02 -11.57
C ILE A 220 -0.48 -5.38 -11.81
N THR A 221 -0.08 -6.11 -12.86
CA THR A 221 -0.63 -7.44 -13.14
C THR A 221 -0.35 -8.43 -11.99
N LYS A 222 0.85 -8.39 -11.41
CA LYS A 222 1.24 -9.26 -10.30
C LYS A 222 0.56 -8.85 -9.01
N THR A 223 0.49 -7.56 -8.71
CA THR A 223 -0.24 -7.05 -7.56
C THR A 223 -1.70 -7.47 -7.63
N VAL A 224 -2.38 -7.25 -8.76
CA VAL A 224 -3.79 -7.67 -8.93
C VAL A 224 -3.94 -9.18 -8.84
N ARG A 225 -3.05 -9.98 -9.45
CA ARG A 225 -3.07 -11.45 -9.35
C ARG A 225 -2.96 -11.90 -7.90
N ALA A 226 -1.92 -11.46 -7.19
CA ALA A 226 -1.67 -11.81 -5.80
C ALA A 226 -2.83 -11.41 -4.89
N THR A 227 -3.37 -10.19 -5.03
CA THR A 227 -4.56 -9.78 -4.28
C THR A 227 -5.77 -10.67 -4.61
N THR A 228 -5.97 -11.07 -5.86
CA THR A 228 -7.08 -11.95 -6.24
C THR A 228 -6.93 -13.35 -5.63
N GLU A 229 -5.72 -13.91 -5.67
CA GLU A 229 -5.42 -15.23 -5.12
C GLU A 229 -5.56 -15.25 -3.61
N PHE A 230 -5.08 -14.21 -2.92
CA PHE A 230 -5.23 -14.06 -1.47
C PHE A 230 -6.70 -14.00 -1.02
N LEU A 231 -7.53 -13.28 -1.78
CA LEU A 231 -8.96 -13.11 -1.51
C LEU A 231 -9.83 -14.22 -2.13
N SER A 232 -9.24 -15.29 -2.67
CA SER A 232 -9.98 -16.33 -3.42
C SER A 232 -10.72 -17.33 -2.53
N GLY A 233 -10.44 -17.37 -1.23
CA GLY A 233 -11.14 -18.26 -0.31
C GLY A 233 -12.56 -17.79 0.04
N PRO A 234 -13.39 -18.66 0.63
CA PRO A 234 -14.75 -18.32 1.06
C PRO A 234 -14.74 -17.09 1.98
N GLY A 235 -15.63 -16.11 1.72
CA GLY A 235 -15.68 -14.88 2.52
C GLY A 235 -14.51 -13.91 2.28
N GLY A 236 -13.70 -14.11 1.24
CA GLY A 236 -12.62 -13.19 0.87
C GLY A 236 -11.33 -13.35 1.67
N HIS A 237 -11.10 -14.49 2.31
CA HIS A 237 -9.87 -14.77 3.08
C HIS A 237 -9.40 -16.23 2.94
N GLY A 238 -8.15 -16.52 3.31
CA GLY A 238 -7.58 -17.88 3.32
C GLY A 238 -7.07 -18.40 1.97
N GLY A 239 -6.98 -17.54 0.96
CA GLY A 239 -6.39 -17.88 -0.33
C GLY A 239 -4.86 -17.79 -0.29
N ARG A 240 -4.17 -18.68 -1.01
CA ARG A 240 -2.69 -18.69 -1.10
C ARG A 240 -2.21 -18.04 -2.38
N VAL A 241 -1.31 -17.08 -2.26
CA VAL A 241 -0.69 -16.43 -3.41
C VAL A 241 0.38 -17.34 -4.03
N THR A 242 0.34 -17.45 -5.35
CA THR A 242 1.37 -18.10 -6.15
C THR A 242 2.54 -17.15 -6.37
N TYR A 243 3.76 -17.64 -6.13
CA TYR A 243 5.00 -16.88 -6.24
C TYR A 243 5.97 -17.51 -7.24
N ASP A 244 6.88 -16.70 -7.75
CA ASP A 244 7.87 -17.14 -8.73
C ASP A 244 9.14 -17.68 -8.04
N GLU A 245 9.47 -17.17 -6.85
CA GLU A 245 10.69 -17.51 -6.10
C GLU A 245 10.52 -17.26 -4.58
N GLU A 246 11.37 -17.86 -3.74
CA GLU A 246 11.39 -17.65 -2.28
C GLU A 246 12.61 -16.80 -1.91
N PHE A 247 12.36 -15.62 -1.32
CA PHE A 247 13.40 -14.69 -0.91
C PHE A 247 14.25 -15.26 0.24
N ARG A 248 15.57 -15.23 0.10
CA ARG A 248 16.53 -15.77 1.09
C ARG A 248 17.45 -14.66 1.59
N ASP A 249 17.12 -14.11 2.77
CA ASP A 249 17.78 -12.90 3.29
C ASP A 249 19.31 -12.99 3.34
N ASP A 250 19.86 -14.11 3.83
CA ASP A 250 21.31 -14.33 3.94
C ASP A 250 22.02 -14.45 2.58
N GLU A 251 21.41 -15.13 1.60
CA GLU A 251 22.03 -15.37 0.29
C GLU A 251 21.87 -14.15 -0.63
N ASP A 252 20.69 -13.55 -0.63
CA ASP A 252 20.33 -12.46 -1.52
C ASP A 252 20.95 -11.12 -1.06
N ARG A 253 21.05 -10.86 0.24
CA ARG A 253 21.83 -9.71 0.75
C ARG A 253 23.34 -9.91 0.55
N ARG A 254 23.89 -11.13 0.64
CA ARG A 254 25.33 -11.38 0.38
C ARG A 254 25.71 -11.19 -1.10
N ARG A 255 24.80 -11.50 -2.04
CA ARG A 255 24.99 -11.19 -3.47
C ARG A 255 25.21 -9.68 -3.73
N LYS A 256 24.67 -8.79 -2.88
CA LYS A 256 24.92 -7.32 -2.86
C LYS A 256 26.37 -6.95 -2.58
N ILE A 257 27.06 -7.68 -1.71
CA ILE A 257 28.44 -7.35 -1.27
C ILE A 257 29.44 -7.70 -2.38
N LYS A 258 29.27 -8.84 -3.06
CA LYS A 258 30.18 -9.29 -4.11
C LYS A 258 30.14 -8.41 -5.37
N THR A 259 28.99 -7.83 -5.72
CA THR A 259 28.85 -6.98 -6.92
C THR A 259 29.30 -5.53 -6.70
N ARG A 260 29.24 -4.99 -5.48
CA ARG A 260 29.83 -3.67 -5.16
C ARG A 260 31.37 -3.67 -5.15
N GLY A 261 32.02 -4.83 -4.96
CA GLY A 261 33.47 -4.95 -4.83
C GLY A 261 34.26 -5.31 -6.10
N GLY A 262 33.60 -5.47 -7.26
CA GLY A 262 34.22 -6.00 -8.47
C GLY A 262 34.56 -4.95 -9.53
N LYS A 263 35.44 -3.98 -9.23
CA LYS A 263 36.07 -3.15 -10.27
C LYS A 263 37.57 -3.03 -10.03
N LYS A 264 38.30 -4.14 -10.20
CA LYS A 264 39.71 -4.04 -10.60
C LYS A 264 39.73 -3.85 -12.11
N ARG A 265 40.07 -2.63 -12.54
CA ARG A 265 40.51 -2.34 -13.90
C ARG A 265 41.69 -3.27 -14.21
N ASN A 266 41.53 -4.16 -15.18
CA ASN A 266 42.62 -4.53 -16.07
C ASN A 266 42.21 -4.04 -17.45
N GLU A 267 43.03 -3.15 -17.99
CA GLU A 267 43.01 -2.77 -19.39
C GLU A 267 43.48 -3.97 -20.19
N GLU A 268 42.60 -4.58 -20.99
CA GLU A 268 42.89 -5.06 -22.34
C GLU A 268 41.60 -5.60 -22.99
N ALA A 269 41.41 -5.16 -24.24
CA ALA A 269 40.38 -5.44 -25.23
C ALA A 269 39.40 -6.63 -25.03
N GLY A 270 38.11 -6.35 -25.26
CA GLY A 270 37.14 -7.37 -25.71
C GLY A 270 35.73 -7.19 -25.17
N GLU A 271 34.82 -6.72 -26.04
CA GLU A 271 33.35 -6.82 -25.97
C GLU A 271 32.68 -6.81 -24.57
N GLU A 272 32.15 -5.64 -24.19
CA GLU A 272 31.20 -5.51 -23.07
C GLU A 272 29.89 -6.27 -23.37
N LYS A 273 29.82 -7.55 -22.97
CA LYS A 273 28.54 -8.20 -22.71
C LYS A 273 28.01 -7.71 -21.37
N GLY A 274 26.97 -6.88 -21.41
CA GLY A 274 26.30 -6.26 -20.27
C GLY A 274 26.10 -7.24 -19.10
N GLY A 275 26.79 -6.98 -17.99
CA GLY A 275 26.63 -7.73 -16.76
C GLY A 275 25.20 -7.61 -16.23
N LYS A 276 24.50 -8.74 -16.12
CA LYS A 276 23.18 -8.79 -15.49
C LYS A 276 23.32 -8.33 -14.03
N LEU A 277 22.77 -7.16 -13.71
CA LEU A 277 22.60 -6.68 -12.35
C LEU A 277 21.66 -7.66 -11.63
N TYR A 278 22.22 -8.59 -10.84
CA TYR A 278 21.38 -9.45 -9.99
C TYR A 278 20.79 -8.57 -8.89
N ARG A 279 19.47 -8.46 -8.88
CA ARG A 279 18.74 -7.62 -7.93
C ARG A 279 18.40 -8.42 -6.68
N PRO A 280 18.41 -7.78 -5.51
CA PRO A 280 18.32 -8.46 -4.21
C PRO A 280 17.00 -9.21 -3.98
N VAL A 281 15.98 -9.00 -4.81
CA VAL A 281 14.61 -9.45 -4.55
C VAL A 281 14.04 -10.22 -5.75
N GLY A 282 14.89 -11.05 -6.37
CA GLY A 282 14.56 -11.79 -7.59
C GLY A 282 14.84 -11.01 -8.89
N LYS A 283 14.52 -11.61 -10.04
CA LYS A 283 14.66 -10.97 -11.35
C LYS A 283 13.61 -9.88 -11.55
N PRO A 284 13.83 -8.93 -12.46
CA PRO A 284 12.84 -7.90 -12.77
C PRO A 284 11.45 -8.48 -13.09
N GLY A 285 10.46 -8.10 -12.30
CA GLY A 285 9.09 -8.57 -12.39
C GLY A 285 8.82 -9.90 -11.72
N GLU A 286 9.77 -10.58 -11.06
CA GLU A 286 9.46 -11.77 -10.25
C GLU A 286 8.75 -11.37 -8.95
N LEU A 287 7.74 -12.13 -8.55
CA LEU A 287 7.07 -12.03 -7.26
C LEU A 287 7.73 -13.01 -6.29
N SER A 288 8.50 -12.49 -5.33
CA SER A 288 9.24 -13.29 -4.37
C SER A 288 8.53 -13.35 -3.03
N TRP A 289 8.42 -14.55 -2.45
CA TRP A 289 7.81 -14.79 -1.14
C TRP A 289 8.81 -14.56 -0.01
N HIS A 290 8.40 -13.86 1.06
CA HIS A 290 9.16 -13.68 2.28
C HIS A 290 8.59 -14.57 3.39
N ARG A 291 9.42 -15.45 3.93
CA ARG A 291 9.06 -16.30 5.07
C ARG A 291 9.39 -15.57 6.38
N LEU A 292 8.39 -14.90 6.94
CA LEU A 292 8.43 -14.17 8.21
C LEU A 292 7.56 -14.84 9.28
#